data_AF-A0A2M7IWT5-F1
#
_entry.id   AF-A0A2M7IWT5-F1
#
_cell.length_a   1.000
_cell.length_b   1.000
_cell.length_c   1.000
_cell.angle_alpha   90.00
_cell.angle_beta   90.00
_cell.angle_gamma   90.00
#
_symmetry.space_group_name_H-M   'P 1'
#
loop_
_entity.id
_entity.type
_entity.pdbx_description
1 polymer ?
#
loop_
_entity_poly.entity_id
_entity_poly.type
_entity_poly.pdbx_seq_one_letter_code
_entity_poly.pdbx_strand_id
1 'polypeptide(L)'
;MELDLQKTTKKGINDMKRIVLLFVVFVSICFPYKQSMHQYITAEAYKLLKNQLGYDIPVMVDKIGGTSTWYIGDRNWQRRYIATGAWREDVDDIVFGYASNCPPPTGILGETFAILLKAMNDNNEWYSSVTHFWYADEGDNTLVSMNAASHMFPPSSGPILTSTFFIQNAYQKISKFAYANRGFTIKYTDGNHGHSSDFYLPNGSIKTISWFDQLGIEYNSLSELYTTGRAWIVGYYDSNGQWINSNLNPELPIEVRLGSGWRDAFVWEILGRMSHLLEDMSVPAHANIDPHGNDDALIQDYYENYFGDNFYWDADNTFSQVGGFVNPYQSSNPLHFLMYTTNQMANHFATQGPHYKPCNDNFYGNPSPEETSYLNSLNIPAFGAPTSINGPFDTAQILNVRNHMLPQAIRATAGLLYWFACETGLLRKVEINNNFAGGLVKVNNQNVTTPFQIIKEDGQAINIEAVPQTDNGGYSRVWNNFTPLNRSKWVKQFGNTYSDFVGGDNISYIIAAANNEGNVNYIANLRKICNVSRNDQTEFDGTISAGVIANIVEQNSGQISAPLTKSVNGKDYRFYQWS
;
A
#
# COMPACT_ATOMS: atom_id res chain seq x y z
N MET A 1 -47.63 -47.12 48.06
CA MET A 1 -46.99 -45.78 48.09
C MET A 1 -45.74 -45.84 47.23
N GLU A 2 -45.90 -46.16 45.95
CA GLU A 2 -44.76 -46.49 45.06
C GLU A 2 -45.17 -46.30 43.59
N LEU A 3 -45.92 -45.22 43.30
CA LEU A 3 -46.43 -44.95 41.95
C LEU A 3 -46.33 -43.48 41.51
N ASP A 4 -45.73 -42.61 42.33
CA ASP A 4 -45.65 -41.17 42.05
C ASP A 4 -44.23 -40.60 41.87
N LEU A 5 -43.19 -41.45 41.92
CA LEU A 5 -41.80 -41.02 41.72
C LEU A 5 -41.26 -41.19 40.28
N GLN A 6 -41.99 -41.88 39.40
CA GLN A 6 -41.55 -42.10 38.01
C GLN A 6 -42.12 -41.11 36.98
N LYS A 7 -43.14 -40.31 37.33
CA LYS A 7 -43.73 -39.31 36.41
C LYS A 7 -43.06 -37.94 36.49
N THR A 8 -42.46 -37.60 37.63
CA THR A 8 -41.77 -36.32 37.85
C THR A 8 -40.38 -36.26 37.20
N THR A 9 -39.72 -37.39 36.99
CA THR A 9 -38.37 -37.46 36.41
C THR A 9 -38.36 -37.35 34.88
N LYS A 10 -39.37 -37.87 34.16
CA LYS A 10 -39.43 -37.76 32.68
C LYS A 10 -39.81 -36.37 32.16
N LYS A 11 -40.65 -35.61 32.88
CA LYS A 11 -40.99 -34.23 32.51
C LYS A 11 -39.82 -33.28 32.76
N GLY A 12 -39.15 -33.43 33.91
CA GLY A 12 -37.91 -32.69 34.23
C GLY A 12 -36.79 -32.91 33.22
N ILE A 13 -36.56 -34.14 32.74
CA ILE A 13 -35.49 -34.43 31.78
C ILE A 13 -35.78 -33.85 30.38
N ASN A 14 -37.04 -33.81 29.93
CA ASN A 14 -37.39 -33.20 28.65
C ASN A 14 -37.39 -31.66 28.70
N ASP A 15 -37.76 -31.07 29.83
CA ASP A 15 -37.66 -29.62 30.05
C ASP A 15 -36.19 -29.19 30.22
N MET A 16 -35.34 -30.01 30.85
CA MET A 16 -33.88 -29.79 30.93
C MET A 16 -33.19 -29.93 29.57
N LYS A 17 -33.62 -30.85 28.70
CA LYS A 17 -33.11 -30.95 27.32
C LYS A 17 -33.52 -29.77 26.45
N ARG A 18 -34.71 -29.19 26.67
CA ARG A 18 -35.15 -27.96 25.98
C ARG A 18 -34.46 -26.72 26.52
N ILE A 19 -34.19 -26.64 27.82
CA ILE A 19 -33.42 -25.55 28.44
C ILE A 19 -31.95 -25.61 28.03
N VAL A 20 -31.33 -26.80 27.97
CA VAL A 20 -29.96 -26.97 27.47
C VAL A 20 -29.87 -26.69 25.97
N LEU A 21 -30.89 -27.04 25.16
CA LEU A 21 -30.91 -26.68 23.74
C LEU A 21 -31.15 -25.16 23.53
N LEU A 22 -31.94 -24.50 24.38
CA LEU A 22 -32.09 -23.03 24.39
C LEU A 22 -30.83 -22.32 24.90
N PHE A 23 -30.10 -22.90 25.84
CA PHE A 23 -28.80 -22.38 26.29
C PHE A 23 -27.71 -22.59 25.23
N VAL A 24 -27.70 -23.73 24.52
CA VAL A 24 -26.76 -23.99 23.43
C VAL A 24 -27.06 -23.14 22.19
N VAL A 25 -28.30 -22.69 21.97
CA VAL A 25 -28.64 -21.74 20.90
C VAL A 25 -28.36 -20.28 21.30
N PHE A 26 -28.36 -19.94 22.60
CA PHE A 26 -27.96 -18.60 23.06
C PHE A 26 -26.45 -18.41 23.28
N VAL A 27 -25.68 -19.49 23.41
CA VAL A 27 -24.21 -19.43 23.53
C VAL A 27 -23.51 -19.37 22.16
N SER A 28 -24.25 -19.30 21.05
CA SER A 28 -23.69 -19.20 19.69
C SER A 28 -23.85 -17.83 19.01
N ILE A 29 -24.19 -16.75 19.71
CA ILE A 29 -24.28 -15.41 19.10
C ILE A 29 -23.62 -14.29 19.93
N CYS A 30 -22.68 -14.64 20.81
CA CYS A 30 -21.83 -13.65 21.49
C CYS A 30 -20.36 -14.03 21.32
N PHE A 31 -19.86 -13.94 20.09
CA PHE A 31 -18.43 -13.98 19.76
C PHE A 31 -18.04 -12.63 19.13
N PRO A 32 -16.79 -12.16 19.24
CA PRO A 32 -16.43 -10.75 19.25
C PRO A 32 -16.71 -10.07 17.90
N TYR A 33 -17.85 -9.37 17.82
CA TYR A 33 -18.32 -8.64 16.64
C TYR A 33 -17.50 -7.36 16.32
N LYS A 34 -16.39 -7.11 17.04
CA LYS A 34 -15.68 -5.82 17.06
C LYS A 34 -14.49 -5.75 16.08
N GLN A 35 -13.88 -6.88 15.73
CA GLN A 35 -12.62 -6.95 14.96
C GLN A 35 -12.81 -7.00 13.42
N SER A 36 -14.05 -7.04 12.89
CA SER A 36 -14.26 -7.09 11.43
C SER A 36 -14.10 -5.75 10.72
N MET A 37 -13.94 -4.65 11.46
CA MET A 37 -13.76 -3.31 10.89
C MET A 37 -12.52 -3.23 10.01
N HIS A 38 -11.37 -3.73 10.46
CA HIS A 38 -10.14 -3.69 9.66
C HIS A 38 -10.27 -4.50 8.36
N GLN A 39 -10.89 -5.68 8.45
CA GLN A 39 -11.21 -6.49 7.27
C GLN A 39 -12.15 -5.74 6.30
N TYR A 40 -13.11 -5.00 6.84
CA TYR A 40 -14.05 -4.18 6.06
C TYR A 40 -13.31 -3.04 5.36
N ILE A 41 -12.51 -2.24 6.10
CA ILE A 41 -11.75 -1.13 5.52
C ILE A 41 -10.80 -1.64 4.44
N THR A 42 -10.08 -2.74 4.69
CA THR A 42 -9.22 -3.40 3.69
C THR A 42 -9.99 -3.81 2.43
N ALA A 43 -11.20 -4.36 2.57
CA ALA A 43 -12.02 -4.75 1.41
C ALA A 43 -12.55 -3.53 0.64
N GLU A 44 -13.02 -2.50 1.34
CA GLU A 44 -13.48 -1.25 0.72
C GLU A 44 -12.32 -0.46 0.09
N ALA A 45 -11.13 -0.51 0.66
CA ALA A 45 -9.94 0.11 0.11
C ALA A 45 -9.59 -0.46 -1.28
N TYR A 46 -9.68 -1.78 -1.46
CA TYR A 46 -9.47 -2.37 -2.78
C TYR A 46 -10.56 -1.97 -3.78
N LYS A 47 -11.83 -1.93 -3.36
CA LYS A 47 -12.92 -1.45 -4.21
C LYS A 47 -12.73 0.02 -4.61
N LEU A 48 -12.27 0.87 -3.69
CA LEU A 48 -11.94 2.27 -3.99
C LEU A 48 -10.78 2.36 -4.99
N LEU A 49 -9.73 1.57 -4.80
CA LEU A 49 -8.61 1.47 -5.73
C LEU A 49 -9.10 1.07 -7.13
N LYS A 50 -9.94 0.04 -7.23
CA LYS A 50 -10.60 -0.39 -8.47
C LYS A 50 -11.41 0.74 -9.09
N ASN A 51 -12.24 1.44 -8.32
CA ASN A 51 -13.07 2.54 -8.81
C ASN A 51 -12.21 3.64 -9.44
N GLN A 52 -11.07 3.97 -8.83
CA GLN A 52 -10.16 4.99 -9.36
C GLN A 52 -9.34 4.52 -10.56
N LEU A 53 -8.89 3.27 -10.58
CA LEU A 53 -8.14 2.70 -11.71
C LEU A 53 -9.05 2.39 -12.91
N GLY A 54 -10.31 2.07 -12.65
CA GLY A 54 -11.32 1.64 -13.62
C GLY A 54 -11.25 0.15 -13.99
N TYR A 55 -10.52 -0.66 -13.24
CA TYR A 55 -10.29 -2.09 -13.50
C TYR A 55 -9.81 -2.85 -12.25
N ASP A 56 -9.83 -4.19 -12.30
CA ASP A 56 -9.41 -5.09 -11.21
C ASP A 56 -7.98 -5.58 -11.40
N ILE A 57 -7.07 -5.35 -10.44
CA ILE A 57 -5.74 -5.97 -10.43
C ILE A 57 -5.90 -7.48 -10.18
N PRO A 58 -5.76 -8.38 -11.19
CA PRO A 58 -6.29 -9.74 -11.10
C PRO A 58 -5.65 -10.59 -10.00
N VAL A 59 -4.35 -10.40 -9.78
CA VAL A 59 -3.63 -11.13 -8.73
C VAL A 59 -4.04 -10.65 -7.34
N MET A 60 -4.34 -9.36 -7.18
CA MET A 60 -4.68 -8.78 -5.89
C MET A 60 -6.14 -9.03 -5.51
N VAL A 61 -7.08 -8.95 -6.45
CA VAL A 61 -8.50 -9.24 -6.18
C VAL A 61 -8.70 -10.63 -5.61
N ASP A 62 -7.95 -11.61 -6.11
CA ASP A 62 -7.96 -13.00 -5.63
C ASP A 62 -7.39 -13.17 -4.21
N LYS A 63 -6.79 -12.11 -3.65
CA LYS A 63 -6.04 -12.11 -2.37
C LYS A 63 -6.58 -11.11 -1.34
N ILE A 64 -7.60 -10.31 -1.69
CA ILE A 64 -8.23 -9.40 -0.71
C ILE A 64 -8.86 -10.17 0.44
N GLY A 65 -9.67 -11.18 0.14
CA GLY A 65 -10.47 -11.90 1.14
C GLY A 65 -11.79 -11.19 1.44
N GLY A 66 -12.28 -11.28 2.67
CA GLY A 66 -13.53 -10.65 3.08
C GLY A 66 -13.70 -10.63 4.61
N THR A 67 -14.90 -10.28 5.08
CA THR A 67 -15.19 -10.05 6.51
C THR A 67 -15.82 -11.25 7.22
N SER A 68 -16.09 -12.36 6.50
CA SER A 68 -16.68 -13.54 7.12
C SER A 68 -15.68 -14.25 8.04
N THR A 69 -16.18 -15.01 9.01
CA THR A 69 -15.36 -15.77 9.97
C THR A 69 -14.36 -16.72 9.32
N TRP A 70 -14.62 -17.16 8.09
CA TRP A 70 -13.68 -17.94 7.30
C TRP A 70 -12.35 -17.20 7.05
N TYR A 71 -12.39 -15.89 6.84
CA TYR A 71 -11.23 -15.07 6.52
C TYR A 71 -10.42 -14.65 7.75
N ILE A 72 -10.88 -14.96 8.97
CA ILE A 72 -10.13 -14.70 10.20
C ILE A 72 -8.92 -15.64 10.31
N GLY A 73 -9.16 -16.94 10.09
CA GLY A 73 -8.13 -17.98 10.26
C GLY A 73 -7.79 -18.30 11.73
N ASP A 74 -7.42 -19.55 11.96
CA ASP A 74 -7.10 -20.07 13.29
C ASP A 74 -5.65 -19.75 13.68
N ARG A 75 -4.78 -19.53 12.69
CA ARG A 75 -3.33 -19.30 12.86
C ARG A 75 -2.75 -18.46 11.73
N ASN A 76 -1.57 -17.91 11.98
CA ASN A 76 -0.77 -17.19 10.99
C ASN A 76 -0.54 -18.00 9.71
N TRP A 77 -0.59 -17.33 8.56
CA TRP A 77 -0.24 -17.85 7.24
C TRP A 77 -1.19 -18.92 6.67
N GLN A 78 -2.32 -19.17 7.35
CA GLN A 78 -3.27 -20.22 6.99
C GLN A 78 -4.13 -19.82 5.80
N ARG A 79 -4.67 -18.60 5.81
CA ARG A 79 -5.72 -18.19 4.86
C ARG A 79 -5.15 -17.44 3.66
N ARG A 80 -4.01 -16.76 3.82
CA ARG A 80 -3.24 -16.15 2.73
C ARG A 80 -3.99 -15.00 2.04
N TYR A 81 -4.81 -14.28 2.80
CA TYR A 81 -5.53 -13.09 2.33
C TYR A 81 -5.08 -11.85 3.09
N ILE A 82 -5.22 -10.69 2.45
CA ILE A 82 -4.92 -9.38 3.02
C ILE A 82 -5.88 -9.10 4.19
N ALA A 83 -7.19 -9.35 4.03
CA ALA A 83 -8.15 -9.21 5.14
C ALA A 83 -7.89 -10.18 6.30
N THR A 84 -7.26 -11.34 6.05
CA THR A 84 -6.80 -12.22 7.15
C THR A 84 -5.66 -11.58 7.91
N GLY A 85 -4.65 -11.07 7.19
CA GLY A 85 -3.54 -10.37 7.80
C GLY A 85 -3.98 -9.19 8.66
N ALA A 86 -4.96 -8.41 8.16
CA ALA A 86 -5.50 -7.28 8.88
C ALA A 86 -6.07 -7.71 10.24
N TRP A 87 -6.96 -8.70 10.25
CA TRP A 87 -7.49 -9.26 11.51
C TRP A 87 -6.38 -9.82 12.42
N ARG A 88 -5.44 -10.59 11.86
CA ARG A 88 -4.43 -11.31 12.67
C ARG A 88 -3.39 -10.38 13.29
N GLU A 89 -3.32 -9.11 12.90
CA GLU A 89 -2.46 -8.11 13.54
C GLU A 89 -2.91 -7.81 14.97
N ASP A 90 -4.22 -7.69 15.21
CA ASP A 90 -4.80 -7.57 16.56
C ASP A 90 -4.67 -8.83 17.41
N VAL A 91 -4.44 -9.99 16.78
CA VAL A 91 -4.37 -11.28 17.47
C VAL A 91 -2.94 -11.68 17.81
N ASP A 92 -2.00 -11.46 16.88
CA ASP A 92 -0.60 -11.82 17.01
C ASP A 92 0.32 -10.69 16.53
N ASP A 93 1.23 -10.24 17.40
CA ASP A 93 2.34 -9.40 16.99
C ASP A 93 3.50 -10.28 16.53
N ILE A 94 3.58 -10.50 15.22
CA ILE A 94 4.62 -11.36 14.62
C ILE A 94 6.01 -10.72 14.55
N VAL A 95 6.11 -9.41 14.71
CA VAL A 95 7.40 -8.70 14.63
C VAL A 95 8.16 -8.88 15.94
N PHE A 96 7.44 -8.84 17.05
CA PHE A 96 8.03 -8.97 18.39
C PHE A 96 7.74 -10.34 19.04
N GLY A 97 6.92 -11.18 18.40
CA GLY A 97 6.68 -12.56 18.80
C GLY A 97 5.71 -12.70 19.97
N TYR A 98 4.74 -11.79 20.08
CA TYR A 98 3.71 -11.79 21.12
C TYR A 98 2.38 -12.24 20.52
N ALA A 99 1.51 -12.84 21.32
CA ALA A 99 0.12 -13.10 20.96
C ALA A 99 -0.77 -12.79 22.15
N SER A 100 -2.07 -12.65 21.94
CA SER A 100 -3.07 -12.46 23.01
C SER A 100 -2.96 -13.49 24.15
N ASN A 101 -2.36 -14.65 23.86
CA ASN A 101 -2.14 -15.75 24.81
C ASN A 101 -0.66 -15.98 25.19
N CYS A 102 0.27 -15.17 24.69
CA CYS A 102 1.71 -15.32 24.91
C CYS A 102 2.38 -13.93 25.04
N PRO A 103 2.50 -13.40 26.27
CA PRO A 103 3.15 -12.12 26.52
C PRO A 103 4.65 -12.12 26.18
N PRO A 104 5.28 -10.93 26.06
CA PRO A 104 6.69 -10.77 25.75
C PRO A 104 7.67 -11.67 26.49
N PRO A 105 8.45 -12.51 25.79
CA PRO A 105 9.73 -12.95 26.28
C PRO A 105 10.75 -11.83 26.04
N THR A 106 11.08 -11.12 27.11
CA THR A 106 12.32 -10.35 27.28
C THR A 106 12.67 -9.31 26.20
N GLY A 107 12.08 -8.12 26.35
CA GLY A 107 12.72 -6.82 26.08
C GLY A 107 12.89 -5.98 27.36
N ILE A 108 12.53 -6.56 28.51
CA ILE A 108 12.76 -6.05 29.86
C ILE A 108 14.08 -6.66 30.33
N LEU A 109 15.01 -5.84 30.80
CA LEU A 109 16.19 -6.33 31.53
C LEU A 109 15.71 -7.17 32.73
N GLY A 110 15.89 -8.49 32.71
CA GLY A 110 15.77 -9.34 33.90
C GLY A 110 15.29 -10.77 33.66
N GLU A 111 16.15 -11.75 33.93
CA GLU A 111 15.93 -13.21 33.79
C GLU A 111 14.93 -13.85 34.79
N THR A 112 13.99 -13.09 35.37
CA THR A 112 13.01 -13.62 36.35
C THR A 112 11.57 -13.68 35.84
N PHE A 113 11.33 -13.32 34.57
CA PHE A 113 9.99 -13.11 33.99
C PHE A 113 9.26 -14.40 33.57
N ALA A 114 9.99 -15.48 33.28
CA ALA A 114 9.41 -16.74 32.78
C ALA A 114 8.59 -17.54 33.83
N ILE A 115 8.79 -17.28 35.13
CA ILE A 115 8.07 -17.97 36.22
C ILE A 115 6.75 -17.25 36.56
N LEU A 116 6.61 -15.96 36.26
CA LEU A 116 5.39 -15.19 36.51
C LEU A 116 4.32 -15.42 35.41
N LEU A 117 4.75 -15.62 34.17
CA LEU A 117 3.87 -15.74 32.99
C LEU A 117 2.96 -16.98 33.00
N LYS A 118 3.40 -18.08 33.62
CA LYS A 118 2.60 -19.32 33.70
C LYS A 118 1.41 -19.19 34.67
N ALA A 119 1.36 -18.13 35.47
CA ALA A 119 0.35 -17.91 36.51
C ALA A 119 -0.76 -16.91 36.14
N MET A 120 -0.69 -16.24 34.97
CA MET A 120 -1.64 -15.20 34.56
C MET A 120 -2.43 -15.66 33.33
N ASN A 121 -3.33 -16.60 33.59
CA ASN A 121 -4.41 -17.00 32.71
C ASN A 121 -5.54 -15.98 32.90
N ASP A 122 -5.79 -15.12 31.91
CA ASP A 122 -7.09 -14.54 31.53
C ASP A 122 -6.88 -13.55 30.35
N ASN A 123 -7.62 -13.77 29.25
CA ASN A 123 -7.88 -12.92 28.07
C ASN A 123 -7.11 -11.59 27.89
N ASN A 124 -5.85 -11.63 27.46
CA ASN A 124 -5.01 -10.43 27.36
C ASN A 124 -4.87 -9.90 25.92
N GLU A 125 -5.96 -9.33 25.36
CA GLU A 125 -5.98 -8.58 24.09
C GLU A 125 -5.02 -7.36 24.09
N TRP A 126 -4.59 -6.90 25.26
CA TRP A 126 -3.80 -5.69 25.41
C TRP A 126 -2.36 -5.79 24.91
N TYR A 127 -1.74 -6.98 24.85
CA TYR A 127 -0.33 -7.10 24.46
C TYR A 127 -0.09 -7.07 22.95
N SER A 128 -1.09 -7.43 22.13
CA SER A 128 -0.94 -7.43 20.67
C SER A 128 -1.03 -6.01 20.10
N SER A 129 -1.91 -5.17 20.65
CA SER A 129 -2.14 -3.79 20.17
C SER A 129 -1.16 -2.75 20.70
N VAL A 130 -0.30 -3.06 21.68
CA VAL A 130 0.63 -2.07 22.25
C VAL A 130 1.57 -1.44 21.22
N THR A 131 1.88 -2.16 20.14
CA THR A 131 2.76 -1.68 19.06
C THR A 131 2.01 -0.96 17.95
N HIS A 132 0.70 -0.76 18.10
CA HIS A 132 -0.17 -0.08 17.13
C HIS A 132 -0.26 1.42 17.37
N PHE A 133 0.33 1.92 18.45
CA PHE A 133 0.35 3.33 18.79
C PHE A 133 1.52 4.05 18.12
N TRP A 134 1.30 5.31 17.73
CA TRP A 134 2.35 6.22 17.31
C TRP A 134 1.89 7.67 17.47
N TYR A 135 2.54 8.44 18.34
CA TYR A 135 2.35 9.89 18.39
C TYR A 135 3.42 10.56 17.54
N ALA A 136 3.06 10.90 16.30
CA ALA A 136 4.02 11.34 15.28
C ALA A 136 4.72 12.66 15.64
N ASP A 137 4.11 13.51 16.46
CA ASP A 137 4.68 14.79 16.91
C ASP A 137 5.97 14.63 17.73
N GLU A 138 6.18 13.46 18.35
CA GLU A 138 7.42 13.13 19.06
C GLU A 138 8.49 12.51 18.15
N GLY A 139 8.16 12.27 16.88
CA GLY A 139 9.07 11.78 15.85
C GLY A 139 9.06 10.27 15.62
N ASP A 140 9.62 9.88 14.49
CA ASP A 140 9.54 8.52 13.92
C ASP A 140 10.21 7.45 14.79
N ASN A 141 11.26 7.84 15.51
CA ASN A 141 12.09 6.93 16.28
C ASN A 141 11.70 6.84 17.76
N THR A 142 10.67 7.57 18.17
CA THR A 142 10.24 7.61 19.56
C THR A 142 9.53 6.31 19.92
N LEU A 143 10.05 5.66 20.98
CA LEU A 143 9.44 4.45 21.53
C LEU A 143 8.17 4.81 22.27
N VAL A 144 7.15 3.95 22.15
CA VAL A 144 5.94 4.05 22.96
C VAL A 144 6.25 3.49 24.35
N SER A 145 5.88 4.26 25.37
CA SER A 145 6.01 3.87 26.78
C SER A 145 4.66 3.40 27.29
N MET A 146 4.60 2.19 27.84
CA MET A 146 3.38 1.63 28.44
C MET A 146 3.62 1.11 29.83
N ASN A 147 2.57 1.16 30.65
CA ASN A 147 2.57 0.64 32.01
C ASN A 147 1.71 -0.63 32.06
N ALA A 148 2.30 -1.74 32.47
CA ALA A 148 1.58 -2.96 32.83
C ALA A 148 1.48 -3.06 34.35
N ALA A 149 0.31 -3.48 34.84
CA ALA A 149 0.09 -3.83 36.24
C ALA A 149 -0.12 -5.35 36.34
N SER A 150 0.61 -6.01 37.24
CA SER A 150 0.48 -7.45 37.45
C SER A 150 0.32 -7.79 38.93
N HIS A 151 -0.57 -8.74 39.24
CA HIS A 151 -0.78 -9.22 40.59
C HIS A 151 0.22 -10.32 40.92
N MET A 152 1.11 -10.10 41.90
CA MET A 152 2.17 -11.07 42.21
C MET A 152 1.66 -12.47 42.62
N PHE A 153 0.41 -12.59 43.10
CA PHE A 153 -0.17 -13.85 43.57
C PHE A 153 -1.69 -13.86 43.36
N PRO A 154 -2.31 -14.99 42.96
CA PRO A 154 -3.73 -15.22 43.18
C PRO A 154 -4.02 -15.35 44.69
N PRO A 155 -5.12 -14.78 45.22
CA PRO A 155 -6.14 -13.97 44.56
C PRO A 155 -5.77 -12.48 44.47
N SER A 156 -6.56 -11.71 43.72
CA SER A 156 -6.46 -10.27 43.35
C SER A 156 -6.25 -9.25 44.48
N SER A 157 -5.95 -9.67 45.70
CA SER A 157 -5.61 -8.85 46.86
C SER A 157 -4.10 -8.68 47.09
N GLY A 158 -3.25 -9.26 46.24
CA GLY A 158 -1.78 -9.12 46.34
C GLY A 158 -1.26 -7.75 45.87
N PRO A 159 -0.03 -7.36 46.27
CA PRO A 159 0.58 -6.11 45.81
C PRO A 159 0.67 -6.08 44.29
N ILE A 160 0.27 -4.95 43.72
CA ILE A 160 0.34 -4.67 42.28
C ILE A 160 1.78 -4.26 41.98
N LEU A 161 2.45 -5.02 41.11
CA LEU A 161 3.68 -4.58 40.48
C LEU A 161 3.32 -3.82 39.21
N THR A 162 3.65 -2.54 39.19
CA THR A 162 3.63 -1.74 37.96
C THR A 162 5.01 -1.81 37.31
N SER A 163 5.03 -2.20 36.04
CA SER A 163 6.23 -2.19 35.20
C SER A 163 5.99 -1.31 33.99
N THR A 164 6.91 -0.36 33.76
CA THR A 164 6.95 0.41 32.53
C THR A 164 7.84 -0.30 31.53
N PHE A 165 7.39 -0.43 30.29
CA PHE A 165 8.18 -0.99 29.20
C PHE A 165 8.10 -0.09 27.96
N PHE A 166 9.14 -0.17 27.14
CA PHE A 166 9.31 0.64 25.94
C PHE A 166 9.30 -0.27 24.72
N ILE A 167 8.52 0.11 23.72
CA ILE A 167 8.31 -0.68 22.50
C ILE A 167 8.36 0.24 21.29
N GLN A 168 8.66 -0.35 20.14
CA GLN A 168 8.66 0.39 18.89
C GLN A 168 7.23 0.76 18.50
N ASN A 169 7.09 1.92 17.87
CA ASN A 169 5.80 2.46 17.44
C ASN A 169 5.30 1.81 16.14
N ALA A 170 4.05 2.11 15.78
CA ALA A 170 3.41 1.57 14.59
C ALA A 170 4.17 1.88 13.28
N TYR A 171 4.74 3.08 13.14
CA TYR A 171 5.53 3.43 11.94
C TYR A 171 6.83 2.62 11.84
N GLN A 172 7.51 2.37 12.96
CA GLN A 172 8.66 1.48 12.99
C GLN A 172 8.26 0.04 12.64
N LYS A 173 7.09 -0.42 13.09
CA LYS A 173 6.56 -1.77 12.82
C LYS A 173 6.19 -1.95 11.34
N ILE A 174 5.41 -1.03 10.75
CA ILE A 174 5.08 -1.09 9.31
C ILE A 174 6.33 -0.98 8.44
N SER A 175 7.31 -0.17 8.86
CA SER A 175 8.62 -0.08 8.18
C SER A 175 9.38 -1.40 8.22
N LYS A 176 9.31 -2.15 9.33
CA LYS A 176 9.88 -3.51 9.39
C LYS A 176 9.15 -4.49 8.48
N PHE A 177 7.83 -4.38 8.32
CA PHE A 177 7.12 -5.22 7.36
C PHE A 177 7.55 -4.94 5.92
N ALA A 178 7.62 -3.66 5.53
CA ALA A 178 7.99 -3.26 4.18
C ALA A 178 9.46 -3.51 3.86
N TYR A 179 10.35 -3.14 4.78
CA TYR A 179 11.80 -3.05 4.61
C TYR A 179 12.53 -3.77 5.76
N ALA A 180 12.15 -5.02 6.00
CA ALA A 180 12.66 -5.84 7.08
C ALA A 180 14.19 -5.80 7.20
N ASN A 181 14.93 -5.81 6.10
CA ASN A 181 16.39 -5.94 6.07
C ASN A 181 16.89 -7.09 6.96
N ARG A 182 16.12 -8.18 7.01
CA ARG A 182 16.31 -9.32 7.91
C ARG A 182 16.27 -8.96 9.40
N GLY A 183 15.57 -7.89 9.75
CA GLY A 183 15.44 -7.34 11.10
C GLY A 183 14.36 -7.99 11.97
N PHE A 184 13.61 -8.95 11.45
CA PHE A 184 12.74 -9.83 12.23
C PHE A 184 12.53 -11.19 11.55
N THR A 185 12.20 -12.20 12.36
CA THR A 185 12.00 -13.59 11.89
C THR A 185 10.52 -13.94 11.87
N ILE A 186 9.97 -14.24 10.70
CA ILE A 186 8.66 -14.88 10.55
C ILE A 186 8.74 -16.29 11.11
N LYS A 187 7.81 -16.63 12.00
CA LYS A 187 7.62 -17.98 12.51
C LYS A 187 6.45 -18.64 11.80
N TYR A 188 6.72 -19.74 11.09
CA TYR A 188 5.72 -20.50 10.36
C TYR A 188 5.51 -21.88 10.95
N THR A 189 4.25 -22.26 11.18
CA THR A 189 3.85 -23.64 11.47
C THR A 189 2.64 -23.99 10.62
N ASP A 190 2.56 -25.22 10.14
CA ASP A 190 1.35 -25.76 9.51
C ASP A 190 0.47 -26.52 10.52
N GLY A 191 0.77 -26.41 11.82
CA GLY A 191 0.10 -27.00 12.98
C GLY A 191 0.10 -28.52 13.08
N ASN A 192 0.88 -29.20 12.26
CA ASN A 192 1.23 -30.60 12.44
C ASN A 192 2.68 -30.69 12.95
N HIS A 193 3.11 -31.83 13.50
CA HIS A 193 4.49 -32.03 13.97
C HIS A 193 5.32 -32.80 12.95
N GLY A 194 6.62 -32.48 12.86
CA GLY A 194 7.60 -33.27 12.10
C GLY A 194 7.58 -33.11 10.58
N HIS A 195 7.63 -31.85 10.09
CA HIS A 195 7.53 -31.56 8.65
C HIS A 195 8.81 -31.63 7.87
N SER A 196 8.66 -31.97 6.60
CA SER A 196 9.72 -31.81 5.60
C SER A 196 9.27 -30.90 4.48
N SER A 197 10.06 -29.88 4.18
CA SER A 197 9.83 -28.94 3.09
C SER A 197 11.07 -28.76 2.24
N ASP A 198 10.85 -28.72 0.93
CA ASP A 198 11.88 -28.48 -0.07
C ASP A 198 11.98 -26.98 -0.40
N PHE A 199 13.21 -26.47 -0.40
CA PHE A 199 13.52 -25.09 -0.73
C PHE A 199 14.53 -25.04 -1.88
N TYR A 200 14.29 -24.18 -2.86
CA TYR A 200 15.26 -23.95 -3.93
C TYR A 200 16.37 -23.04 -3.42
N LEU A 201 17.62 -23.40 -3.68
CA LEU A 201 18.79 -22.56 -3.43
C LEU A 201 19.05 -21.63 -4.62
N PRO A 202 19.82 -20.54 -4.44
CA PRO A 202 20.15 -19.61 -5.54
C PRO A 202 20.83 -20.27 -6.75
N ASN A 203 21.53 -21.39 -6.54
CA ASN A 203 22.17 -22.18 -7.60
C ASN A 203 21.22 -23.17 -8.30
N GLY A 204 19.93 -23.17 -7.95
CA GLY A 204 18.90 -24.05 -8.51
C GLY A 204 18.80 -25.44 -7.87
N SER A 205 19.72 -25.81 -6.98
CA SER A 205 19.60 -27.07 -6.22
C SER A 205 18.52 -26.99 -5.14
N ILE A 206 18.06 -28.14 -4.66
CA ILE A 206 17.02 -28.24 -3.63
C ILE A 206 17.67 -28.57 -2.29
N LYS A 207 17.28 -27.84 -1.24
CA LYS A 207 17.55 -28.16 0.15
C LYS A 207 16.25 -28.57 0.84
N THR A 208 16.20 -29.80 1.30
CA THR A 208 15.12 -30.26 2.17
C THR A 208 15.46 -29.92 3.62
N ILE A 209 14.55 -29.25 4.31
CA ILE A 209 14.58 -29.10 5.77
C ILE A 209 13.54 -30.07 6.30
N SER A 210 13.97 -31.04 7.11
CA SER A 210 13.12 -32.12 7.62
C SER A 210 12.97 -32.07 9.13
N TRP A 211 11.87 -32.63 9.61
CA TRP A 211 11.50 -32.76 11.01
C TRP A 211 11.49 -31.43 11.78
N PHE A 212 10.79 -30.42 11.25
CA PHE A 212 10.53 -29.19 11.98
C PHE A 212 9.06 -29.04 12.38
N ASP A 213 8.82 -28.44 13.55
CA ASP A 213 7.48 -28.07 14.03
C ASP A 213 7.14 -26.61 13.70
N GLN A 214 8.16 -25.75 13.66
CA GLN A 214 8.04 -24.37 13.22
C GLN A 214 9.35 -23.91 12.56
N LEU A 215 9.22 -23.16 11.47
CA LEU A 215 10.32 -22.65 10.65
C LEU A 215 10.48 -21.14 10.83
N GLY A 216 11.72 -20.66 10.95
CA GLY A 216 12.07 -19.25 10.99
C GLY A 216 12.54 -18.74 9.64
N ILE A 217 11.89 -17.69 9.14
CA ILE A 217 12.14 -17.12 7.82
C ILE A 217 12.40 -15.61 7.95
N GLU A 218 13.45 -15.13 7.30
CA GLU A 218 13.76 -13.70 7.17
C GLU A 218 13.75 -13.27 5.70
N TYR A 219 13.51 -11.99 5.45
CA TYR A 219 13.51 -11.38 4.12
C TYR A 219 14.05 -9.94 4.19
N ASN A 220 14.43 -9.32 3.06
CA ASN A 220 14.89 -7.91 3.06
C ASN A 220 13.75 -6.92 2.87
N SER A 221 12.92 -7.10 1.84
CA SER A 221 11.73 -6.26 1.63
C SER A 221 10.56 -7.10 1.16
N LEU A 222 9.35 -6.63 1.46
CA LEU A 222 8.12 -7.32 1.07
C LEU A 222 8.01 -7.41 -0.46
N SER A 223 8.44 -6.37 -1.18
CA SER A 223 8.47 -6.34 -2.64
C SER A 223 9.49 -7.31 -3.25
N GLU A 224 10.69 -7.42 -2.68
CA GLU A 224 11.70 -8.42 -3.11
C GLU A 224 11.19 -9.84 -2.85
N LEU A 225 10.60 -10.08 -1.69
CA LEU A 225 10.02 -11.37 -1.33
C LEU A 225 8.94 -11.79 -2.34
N TYR A 226 8.03 -10.88 -2.71
CA TYR A 226 6.99 -11.17 -3.70
C TYR A 226 7.55 -11.41 -5.11
N THR A 227 8.44 -10.54 -5.58
CA THR A 227 8.93 -10.58 -6.97
C THR A 227 9.90 -11.73 -7.21
N THR A 228 10.72 -12.07 -6.22
CA THR A 228 11.82 -13.05 -6.39
C THR A 228 11.63 -14.32 -5.57
N GLY A 229 10.77 -14.31 -4.54
CA GLY A 229 10.69 -15.39 -3.56
C GLY A 229 11.92 -15.49 -2.64
N ARG A 230 12.87 -14.54 -2.72
CA ARG A 230 14.12 -14.58 -1.96
C ARG A 230 13.86 -14.43 -0.46
N ALA A 231 14.38 -15.37 0.31
CA ALA A 231 14.28 -15.40 1.77
C ALA A 231 15.48 -16.15 2.37
N TRP A 232 15.58 -16.14 3.69
CA TRP A 232 16.56 -16.91 4.45
C TRP A 232 15.86 -17.77 5.48
N ILE A 233 16.22 -19.05 5.51
CA ILE A 233 15.87 -19.88 6.65
C ILE A 233 16.93 -19.66 7.72
N VAL A 234 16.51 -19.22 8.91
CA VAL A 234 17.41 -18.82 10.00
C VAL A 234 17.37 -19.75 11.21
N GLY A 235 16.35 -20.60 11.26
CA GLY A 235 16.23 -21.62 12.28
C GLY A 235 14.92 -22.38 12.19
N TYR A 236 14.78 -23.39 13.04
CA TYR A 236 13.56 -24.17 13.17
C TYR A 236 13.49 -24.81 14.56
N TYR A 237 12.27 -25.12 15.03
CA TYR A 237 12.08 -25.98 16.19
C TYR A 237 12.12 -27.45 15.77
N ASP A 238 12.98 -28.24 16.39
CA ASP A 238 13.03 -29.69 16.20
C ASP A 238 11.87 -30.40 16.92
N SER A 239 11.78 -31.73 16.78
CA SER A 239 10.73 -32.55 17.40
C SER A 239 10.75 -32.56 18.93
N ASN A 240 11.79 -32.02 19.57
CA ASN A 240 11.89 -31.88 21.03
C ASN A 240 11.51 -30.46 21.49
N GLY A 241 11.10 -29.58 20.56
CA GLY A 241 10.84 -28.18 20.84
C GLY A 241 12.11 -27.35 21.08
N GLN A 242 13.29 -27.83 20.66
CA GLN A 242 14.52 -27.07 20.73
C GLN A 242 14.69 -26.18 19.49
N TRP A 243 14.92 -24.88 19.70
CA TRP A 243 15.22 -23.95 18.62
C TRP A 243 16.63 -24.19 18.06
N ILE A 244 16.71 -24.71 16.85
CA ILE A 244 17.93 -24.91 16.08
C ILE A 244 18.17 -23.66 15.24
N ASN A 245 19.32 -23.02 15.43
CA ASN A 245 19.77 -21.83 14.67
C ASN A 245 21.25 -21.96 14.31
N SER A 246 21.88 -20.86 13.87
CA SER A 246 23.30 -20.81 13.49
C SER A 246 24.27 -21.27 14.59
N ASN A 247 23.90 -21.21 15.87
CA ASN A 247 24.74 -21.70 16.97
C ASN A 247 24.81 -23.23 17.03
N LEU A 248 23.74 -23.91 16.60
CA LEU A 248 23.59 -25.37 16.68
C LEU A 248 23.74 -26.03 15.31
N ASN A 249 23.46 -25.30 14.23
CA ASN A 249 23.61 -25.76 12.86
C ASN A 249 24.35 -24.68 12.04
N PRO A 250 25.64 -24.90 11.71
CA PRO A 250 26.46 -23.93 10.99
C PRO A 250 26.04 -23.73 9.52
N GLU A 251 25.11 -24.52 8.98
CA GLU A 251 24.55 -24.29 7.65
C GLU A 251 23.52 -23.14 7.62
N LEU A 252 23.11 -22.63 8.79
CA LEU A 252 22.16 -21.52 8.92
C LEU A 252 22.89 -20.18 9.16
N PRO A 253 22.35 -19.05 8.66
CA PRO A 253 21.16 -18.94 7.81
C PRO A 253 21.45 -19.37 6.37
N ILE A 254 20.48 -20.00 5.72
CA ILE A 254 20.58 -20.42 4.31
C ILE A 254 19.67 -19.58 3.42
N GLU A 255 20.23 -19.00 2.36
CA GLU A 255 19.45 -18.27 1.35
C GLU A 255 18.64 -19.27 0.51
N VAL A 256 17.35 -18.99 0.33
CA VAL A 256 16.41 -19.81 -0.43
C VAL A 256 15.56 -18.97 -1.39
N ARG A 257 14.84 -19.65 -2.27
CA ARG A 257 13.75 -19.13 -3.11
C ARG A 257 12.47 -19.87 -2.76
N LEU A 258 11.54 -19.17 -2.12
CA LEU A 258 10.23 -19.69 -1.76
C LEU A 258 9.38 -19.89 -3.01
N GLY A 259 8.75 -21.06 -3.12
CA GLY A 259 7.71 -21.30 -4.12
C GLY A 259 6.49 -20.40 -3.89
N SER A 260 5.68 -20.23 -4.94
CA SER A 260 4.51 -19.33 -4.93
C SER A 260 3.56 -19.59 -3.75
N GLY A 261 3.32 -20.85 -3.38
CA GLY A 261 2.44 -21.19 -2.26
C GLY A 261 2.89 -20.63 -0.90
N TRP A 262 4.19 -20.68 -0.60
CA TRP A 262 4.78 -20.14 0.63
C TRP A 262 4.88 -18.63 0.59
N ARG A 263 5.42 -18.12 -0.51
CA ARG A 263 5.60 -16.70 -0.75
C ARG A 263 4.29 -15.94 -0.63
N ASP A 264 3.24 -16.40 -1.31
CA ASP A 264 1.94 -15.75 -1.30
C ASP A 264 1.32 -15.77 0.10
N ALA A 265 1.51 -16.86 0.87
CA ALA A 265 1.01 -16.92 2.24
C ALA A 265 1.56 -15.79 3.11
N PHE A 266 2.88 -15.55 3.05
CA PHE A 266 3.52 -14.50 3.83
C PHE A 266 3.21 -13.11 3.29
N VAL A 267 3.36 -12.91 1.98
CA VAL A 267 3.29 -11.58 1.38
C VAL A 267 1.90 -10.96 1.59
N TRP A 268 0.83 -11.72 1.32
CA TRP A 268 -0.52 -11.17 1.38
C TRP A 268 -0.99 -10.92 2.82
N GLU A 269 -0.67 -11.81 3.76
CA GLU A 269 -0.99 -11.57 5.17
C GLU A 269 -0.12 -10.47 5.78
N ILE A 270 1.16 -10.33 5.41
CA ILE A 270 1.99 -9.18 5.85
C ILE A 270 1.43 -7.88 5.30
N LEU A 271 1.03 -7.83 4.03
CA LEU A 271 0.37 -6.64 3.47
C LEU A 271 -0.93 -6.31 4.24
N GLY A 272 -1.69 -7.32 4.65
CA GLY A 272 -2.85 -7.14 5.53
C GLY A 272 -2.51 -6.54 6.88
N ARG A 273 -1.44 -7.00 7.52
CA ARG A 273 -0.94 -6.44 8.78
C ARG A 273 -0.46 -4.98 8.63
N MET A 274 0.14 -4.67 7.48
CA MET A 274 0.45 -3.28 7.13
C MET A 274 -0.81 -2.43 6.95
N SER A 275 -1.87 -2.97 6.32
CA SER A 275 -3.17 -2.31 6.22
C SER A 275 -3.73 -2.01 7.60
N HIS A 276 -3.76 -3.00 8.49
CA HIS A 276 -4.19 -2.82 9.88
C HIS A 276 -3.48 -1.65 10.57
N LEU A 277 -2.14 -1.65 10.59
CA LEU A 277 -1.38 -0.60 11.26
C LEU A 277 -1.64 0.80 10.68
N LEU A 278 -1.91 0.90 9.37
CA LEU A 278 -2.27 2.16 8.73
C LEU A 278 -3.71 2.58 9.06
N GLU A 279 -4.63 1.64 9.16
CA GLU A 279 -6.01 1.87 9.59
C GLU A 279 -6.05 2.38 11.04
N ASP A 280 -5.23 1.82 11.93
CA ASP A 280 -5.09 2.28 13.31
C ASP A 280 -4.59 3.73 13.38
N MET A 281 -3.77 4.20 12.44
CA MET A 281 -3.39 5.62 12.39
C MET A 281 -4.57 6.56 12.13
N SER A 282 -5.73 6.04 11.70
CA SER A 282 -6.96 6.82 11.58
C SER A 282 -7.76 6.90 12.88
N VAL A 283 -7.39 6.11 13.89
CA VAL A 283 -8.07 6.06 15.19
C VAL A 283 -7.37 7.02 16.15
N PRO A 284 -8.08 8.03 16.70
CA PRO A 284 -7.47 9.03 17.58
C PRO A 284 -6.75 8.44 18.79
N ALA A 285 -7.20 7.28 19.29
CA ALA A 285 -6.55 6.61 20.43
C ALA A 285 -5.16 6.08 20.11
N HIS A 286 -4.96 5.59 18.90
CA HIS A 286 -3.68 5.10 18.43
C HIS A 286 -2.71 6.25 18.13
N ALA A 287 -3.25 7.38 17.63
CA ALA A 287 -2.48 8.60 17.42
C ALA A 287 -2.05 9.26 18.74
N ASN A 288 -2.92 9.27 19.76
CA ASN A 288 -2.66 9.98 21.03
C ASN A 288 -2.04 9.09 22.14
N ILE A 289 -1.77 7.82 21.85
CA ILE A 289 -1.26 6.84 22.83
C ILE A 289 -2.21 6.70 24.03
N ASP A 290 -3.49 6.50 23.74
CA ASP A 290 -4.52 6.29 24.75
C ASP A 290 -4.86 4.79 24.84
N PRO A 291 -4.33 4.04 25.81
CA PRO A 291 -4.71 2.65 26.07
C PRO A 291 -6.22 2.47 26.21
N HIS A 292 -6.77 1.56 25.42
CA HIS A 292 -8.18 1.21 25.37
C HIS A 292 -8.33 -0.31 25.19
N GLY A 293 -9.51 -0.83 25.50
CA GLY A 293 -9.79 -2.27 25.38
C GLY A 293 -11.17 -2.66 25.87
N ASN A 294 -11.46 -3.96 25.84
CA ASN A 294 -12.74 -4.53 26.29
C ASN A 294 -12.76 -4.95 27.77
N ASP A 295 -11.70 -4.66 28.53
CA ASP A 295 -11.60 -4.92 29.97
C ASP A 295 -12.23 -3.76 30.74
N ASP A 296 -12.97 -4.04 31.83
CA ASP A 296 -13.55 -3.03 32.73
C ASP A 296 -12.48 -2.12 33.37
N ALA A 297 -11.22 -2.58 33.42
CA ALA A 297 -10.06 -1.79 33.86
C ALA A 297 -9.49 -0.85 32.78
N LEU A 298 -9.92 -1.01 31.52
CA LEU A 298 -9.52 -0.19 30.39
C LEU A 298 -10.69 0.68 29.91
N ILE A 299 -10.37 1.80 29.27
CA ILE A 299 -11.42 2.66 28.71
C ILE A 299 -11.91 2.00 27.41
N GLN A 300 -13.23 1.90 27.29
CA GLN A 300 -13.87 1.35 26.11
C GLN A 300 -13.50 2.17 24.86
N ASP A 301 -13.07 1.51 23.79
CA ASP A 301 -12.81 2.21 22.51
C ASP A 301 -14.13 2.63 21.87
N TYR A 302 -14.58 3.86 22.12
CA TYR A 302 -15.84 4.35 21.55
C TYR A 302 -15.81 4.54 20.04
N TYR A 303 -14.64 4.77 19.44
CA TYR A 303 -14.52 4.90 17.98
C TYR A 303 -14.80 3.52 17.37
N GLU A 304 -14.04 2.50 17.75
CA GLU A 304 -14.20 1.13 17.23
C GLU A 304 -15.55 0.51 17.61
N ASN A 305 -16.03 0.73 18.84
CA ASN A 305 -17.30 0.16 19.32
C ASN A 305 -18.54 0.78 18.63
N TYR A 306 -18.50 2.06 18.24
CA TYR A 306 -19.68 2.73 17.69
C TYR A 306 -19.92 2.41 16.21
N PHE A 307 -18.88 2.04 15.46
CA PHE A 307 -18.97 1.85 14.01
C PHE A 307 -19.17 0.41 13.55
N GLY A 308 -19.15 -0.57 14.47
CA GLY A 308 -19.17 -2.00 14.17
C GLY A 308 -20.27 -2.50 13.20
N ASP A 309 -21.39 -1.77 13.06
CA ASP A 309 -22.54 -2.19 12.24
C ASP A 309 -23.12 -1.14 11.27
N ASN A 310 -22.60 0.11 11.24
CA ASN A 310 -23.16 1.19 10.40
C ASN A 310 -22.07 1.90 9.60
N PHE A 311 -21.48 1.17 8.66
CA PHE A 311 -20.51 1.67 7.71
C PHE A 311 -21.21 2.45 6.59
N TYR A 312 -21.78 3.62 6.92
CA TYR A 312 -22.21 4.58 5.89
C TYR A 312 -21.09 4.84 4.87
N TRP A 313 -19.84 4.84 5.33
CA TRP A 313 -18.67 4.95 4.46
C TRP A 313 -18.28 3.57 3.90
N ASP A 314 -18.42 3.46 2.60
CA ASP A 314 -17.95 2.37 1.75
C ASP A 314 -17.13 2.97 0.59
N ALA A 315 -16.60 2.12 -0.28
CA ALA A 315 -15.80 2.58 -1.43
C ALA A 315 -16.54 3.58 -2.33
N ASP A 316 -17.85 3.40 -2.54
CA ASP A 316 -18.64 4.21 -3.47
C ASP A 316 -18.95 5.58 -2.87
N ASN A 317 -19.36 5.64 -1.60
CA ASN A 317 -19.60 6.88 -0.87
C ASN A 317 -18.30 7.65 -0.66
N THR A 318 -17.19 6.97 -0.34
CA THR A 318 -15.88 7.61 -0.27
C THR A 318 -15.48 8.20 -1.62
N PHE A 319 -15.57 7.41 -2.71
CA PHE A 319 -15.18 7.87 -4.05
C PHE A 319 -16.00 9.08 -4.53
N SER A 320 -17.32 9.05 -4.31
CA SER A 320 -18.25 10.08 -4.79
C SER A 320 -18.27 11.35 -3.95
N GLN A 321 -18.03 11.27 -2.63
CA GLN A 321 -18.19 12.40 -1.72
C GLN A 321 -16.86 13.00 -1.24
N VAL A 322 -15.80 12.20 -1.15
CA VAL A 322 -14.48 12.62 -0.64
C VAL A 322 -13.42 12.55 -1.74
N GLY A 323 -13.46 11.51 -2.55
CA GLY A 323 -12.57 11.28 -3.68
C GLY A 323 -11.83 9.95 -3.61
N GLY A 324 -10.85 9.82 -4.50
CA GLY A 324 -10.06 8.60 -4.66
C GLY A 324 -9.03 8.34 -3.55
N PHE A 325 -8.26 7.26 -3.70
CA PHE A 325 -7.17 6.88 -2.81
C PHE A 325 -6.14 8.01 -2.65
N VAL A 326 -5.47 8.02 -1.50
CA VAL A 326 -4.35 8.93 -1.23
C VAL A 326 -3.13 8.45 -2.01
N ASN A 327 -2.70 9.19 -3.04
CA ASN A 327 -1.54 8.79 -3.83
C ASN A 327 -0.25 8.93 -2.99
N PRO A 328 0.41 7.81 -2.63
CA PRO A 328 1.52 7.87 -1.69
C PRO A 328 2.81 8.41 -2.33
N TYR A 329 2.92 8.40 -3.67
CA TYR A 329 4.06 8.96 -4.40
C TYR A 329 4.00 10.49 -4.57
N GLN A 330 3.13 11.17 -3.84
CA GLN A 330 3.24 12.61 -3.61
C GLN A 330 4.44 12.96 -2.73
N SER A 331 4.99 11.97 -2.00
CA SER A 331 6.20 12.07 -1.20
C SER A 331 7.28 11.10 -1.69
N SER A 332 8.54 11.42 -1.36
CA SER A 332 9.68 10.52 -1.58
C SER A 332 9.69 9.31 -0.64
N ASN A 333 8.93 9.36 0.46
CA ASN A 333 8.71 8.23 1.36
C ASN A 333 7.21 7.87 1.38
N PRO A 334 6.75 6.99 0.47
CA PRO A 334 5.34 6.67 0.30
C PRO A 334 4.65 6.13 1.56
N LEU A 335 5.32 5.30 2.34
CA LEU A 335 4.74 4.71 3.55
C LEU A 335 4.67 5.70 4.70
N HIS A 336 5.70 6.52 4.89
CA HIS A 336 5.65 7.60 5.88
C HIS A 336 4.55 8.60 5.54
N PHE A 337 4.40 8.96 4.27
CA PHE A 337 3.34 9.87 3.83
C PHE A 337 1.95 9.36 4.22
N LEU A 338 1.65 8.07 3.96
CA LEU A 338 0.37 7.48 4.34
C LEU A 338 0.16 7.45 5.86
N MET A 339 1.15 6.94 6.60
CA MET A 339 1.07 6.80 8.06
C MET A 339 0.98 8.17 8.75
N TYR A 340 1.92 9.06 8.45
CA TYR A 340 2.05 10.38 9.09
C TYR A 340 0.84 11.26 8.81
N THR A 341 0.40 11.36 7.55
CA THR A 341 -0.73 12.24 7.22
C THR A 341 -2.05 11.75 7.80
N THR A 342 -2.26 10.43 7.82
CA THR A 342 -3.44 9.81 8.46
C THR A 342 -3.40 10.02 9.98
N ASN A 343 -2.23 9.82 10.60
CA ASN A 343 -2.01 10.03 12.03
C ASN A 343 -2.27 11.49 12.46
N GLN A 344 -1.74 12.46 11.71
CA GLN A 344 -1.94 13.89 12.00
C GLN A 344 -3.41 14.32 11.86
N MET A 345 -4.16 13.75 10.91
CA MET A 345 -5.61 13.96 10.85
C MET A 345 -6.32 13.36 12.07
N ALA A 346 -5.88 12.20 12.59
CA ALA A 346 -6.46 11.58 13.77
C ALA A 346 -6.11 12.35 15.07
N ASN A 347 -4.89 12.89 15.18
CA ASN A 347 -4.39 13.69 16.30
C ASN A 347 -5.18 15.01 16.50
N HIS A 348 -5.91 15.48 15.49
CA HIS A 348 -6.88 16.57 15.65
C HIS A 348 -7.97 16.22 16.69
N PHE A 349 -8.38 14.95 16.71
CA PHE A 349 -9.45 14.45 17.55
C PHE A 349 -8.91 13.88 18.86
N ALA A 350 -9.70 14.04 19.92
CA ALA A 350 -9.49 13.43 21.21
C ALA A 350 -10.19 12.07 21.24
N THR A 351 -9.84 11.28 22.23
CA THR A 351 -10.56 10.07 22.64
C THR A 351 -11.40 10.29 23.90
N GLN A 352 -12.06 9.24 24.39
CA GLN A 352 -12.61 9.23 25.74
C GLN A 352 -11.59 8.72 26.79
N GLY A 353 -10.33 8.53 26.39
CA GLY A 353 -9.22 8.04 27.20
C GLY A 353 -8.65 9.08 28.16
N PRO A 354 -7.65 8.72 28.99
CA PRO A 354 -6.93 9.69 29.79
C PRO A 354 -5.85 10.26 28.89
N HIS A 355 -6.14 11.32 28.11
CA HIS A 355 -5.23 11.87 27.09
C HIS A 355 -3.77 11.86 27.55
N TYR A 356 -2.98 10.92 27.04
CA TYR A 356 -1.55 10.85 27.38
C TYR A 356 -0.75 11.86 26.58
N LYS A 357 -1.27 12.28 25.42
CA LYS A 357 -0.66 13.25 24.51
C LYS A 357 -1.66 14.34 24.10
N PRO A 358 -1.19 15.55 23.75
CA PRO A 358 -2.05 16.64 23.36
C PRO A 358 -2.52 16.53 21.90
N CYS A 359 -3.83 16.57 21.71
CA CYS A 359 -4.48 16.73 20.41
C CYS A 359 -4.25 18.14 19.86
N ASN A 360 -3.86 18.28 18.60
CA ASN A 360 -3.54 19.58 18.01
C ASN A 360 -3.52 19.57 16.47
N ASP A 361 -3.35 20.76 15.87
CA ASP A 361 -3.25 20.99 14.42
C ASP A 361 -1.84 21.39 13.96
N ASN A 362 -0.84 21.24 14.84
CA ASN A 362 0.54 21.55 14.51
C ASN A 362 1.27 20.28 14.10
N PHE A 363 1.90 20.29 12.94
CA PHE A 363 2.60 19.13 12.41
C PHE A 363 4.05 19.11 12.94
N TYR A 364 4.30 18.35 14.02
CA TYR A 364 5.63 18.23 14.65
C TYR A 364 6.32 16.89 14.35
N GLY A 365 7.49 16.67 14.95
CA GLY A 365 8.26 15.44 14.76
C GLY A 365 9.11 15.49 13.49
N ASN A 366 8.80 14.65 12.51
CA ASN A 366 9.61 14.46 11.30
C ASN A 366 8.84 14.60 9.97
N PRO A 367 7.93 15.58 9.79
CA PRO A 367 7.21 15.74 8.53
C PRO A 367 8.17 16.09 7.37
N SER A 368 7.87 15.54 6.20
CA SER A 368 8.42 16.02 4.95
C SER A 368 7.72 17.33 4.50
N PRO A 369 8.35 18.15 3.63
CA PRO A 369 7.70 19.30 3.03
C PRO A 369 6.43 18.93 2.25
N GLU A 370 6.43 17.79 1.56
CA GLU A 370 5.30 17.29 0.79
C GLU A 370 4.12 16.91 1.69
N GLU A 371 4.39 16.27 2.83
CA GLU A 371 3.39 15.93 3.85
C GLU A 371 2.76 17.16 4.47
N THR A 372 3.60 18.14 4.83
CA THR A 372 3.15 19.42 5.37
C THR A 372 2.27 20.15 4.34
N SER A 373 2.67 20.16 3.06
CA SER A 373 1.87 20.77 2.00
C SER A 373 0.53 20.05 1.81
N TYR A 374 0.52 18.73 1.88
CA TYR A 374 -0.70 17.92 1.76
C TYR A 374 -1.66 18.20 2.93
N LEU A 375 -1.18 18.12 4.18
CA LEU A 375 -1.99 18.37 5.37
C LEU A 375 -2.60 19.78 5.39
N ASN A 376 -1.81 20.80 5.01
CA ASN A 376 -2.32 22.17 4.87
C ASN A 376 -3.43 22.27 3.80
N SER A 377 -3.38 21.46 2.74
CA SER A 377 -4.41 21.45 1.69
C SER A 377 -5.73 20.83 2.14
N LEU A 378 -5.73 19.99 3.18
CA LEU A 378 -6.93 19.37 3.73
C LEU A 378 -7.76 20.31 4.60
N ASN A 379 -7.18 21.44 5.04
CA ASN A 379 -7.82 22.40 5.93
C ASN A 379 -8.38 21.72 7.20
N ILE A 380 -7.54 20.95 7.90
CA ILE A 380 -7.88 20.23 9.15
C ILE A 380 -8.63 21.11 10.17
N PRO A 381 -8.32 22.40 10.36
CA PRO A 381 -9.10 23.27 11.25
C PRO A 381 -10.60 23.40 10.89
N ALA A 382 -11.01 23.03 9.68
CA ALA A 382 -12.43 22.97 9.30
C ALA A 382 -13.17 21.75 9.84
N PHE A 383 -12.47 20.75 10.38
CA PHE A 383 -13.09 19.59 11.05
C PHE A 383 -13.73 19.99 12.39
N GLY A 384 -13.32 21.13 12.94
CA GLY A 384 -13.74 21.64 14.23
C GLY A 384 -12.57 22.27 14.97
N ALA A 385 -12.80 22.70 16.22
CA ALA A 385 -11.68 22.96 17.12
C ALA A 385 -11.08 21.62 17.56
N PRO A 386 -9.75 21.49 17.67
CA PRO A 386 -9.12 20.30 18.24
C PRO A 386 -9.79 19.95 19.56
N THR A 387 -10.34 18.75 19.63
CA THR A 387 -11.07 18.32 20.82
C THR A 387 -10.08 17.99 21.91
N SER A 388 -10.26 18.54 23.11
CA SER A 388 -9.33 18.40 24.24
C SER A 388 -9.97 17.83 25.51
N ILE A 389 -11.22 17.36 25.41
CA ILE A 389 -11.99 16.83 26.55
C ILE A 389 -11.91 15.28 26.57
N ASN A 390 -11.76 14.68 27.76
CA ASN A 390 -11.74 13.22 27.99
C ASN A 390 -13.16 12.62 27.99
N GLY A 391 -13.97 12.94 26.98
CA GLY A 391 -15.35 12.47 26.90
C GLY A 391 -16.24 12.75 28.13
N PRO A 392 -17.40 12.05 28.24
CA PRO A 392 -18.00 11.24 27.18
C PRO A 392 -18.39 12.11 25.99
N PHE A 393 -18.20 11.60 24.77
CA PHE A 393 -18.60 12.31 23.56
C PHE A 393 -20.07 12.06 23.23
N ASP A 394 -20.73 13.09 22.72
CA ASP A 394 -22.06 12.94 22.15
C ASP A 394 -22.01 12.30 20.74
N THR A 395 -23.17 11.91 20.23
CA THR A 395 -23.31 11.32 18.90
C THR A 395 -22.77 12.23 17.80
N ALA A 396 -22.89 13.56 17.92
CA ALA A 396 -22.45 14.48 16.88
C ALA A 396 -20.92 14.51 16.78
N GLN A 397 -20.23 14.50 17.91
CA GLN A 397 -18.77 14.40 17.99
C GLN A 397 -18.27 13.07 17.41
N ILE A 398 -18.91 11.95 17.77
CA ILE A 398 -18.55 10.62 17.24
C ILE A 398 -18.75 10.57 15.71
N LEU A 399 -19.88 11.08 15.21
CA LEU A 399 -20.14 11.16 13.78
C LEU A 399 -19.15 12.08 13.06
N ASN A 400 -18.66 13.14 13.73
CA ASN A 400 -17.65 14.02 13.18
C ASN A 400 -16.33 13.27 12.96
N VAL A 401 -15.83 12.54 13.96
CA VAL A 401 -14.61 11.72 13.80
C VAL A 401 -14.82 10.68 12.70
N ARG A 402 -15.95 9.97 12.69
CA ARG A 402 -16.29 8.98 11.66
C ARG A 402 -16.20 9.56 10.25
N ASN A 403 -16.82 10.72 10.03
CA ASN A 403 -16.99 11.30 8.71
C ASN A 403 -15.69 11.84 8.11
N HIS A 404 -14.66 12.03 8.94
CA HIS A 404 -13.33 12.41 8.48
C HIS A 404 -12.40 11.20 8.42
N MET A 405 -12.40 10.36 9.45
CA MET A 405 -11.37 9.33 9.62
C MET A 405 -11.69 8.01 8.92
N LEU A 406 -12.94 7.54 8.91
CA LEU A 406 -13.28 6.29 8.21
C LEU A 406 -13.05 6.36 6.69
N PRO A 407 -13.51 7.41 5.95
CA PRO A 407 -13.16 7.54 4.55
C PRO A 407 -11.65 7.77 4.35
N GLN A 408 -10.96 8.45 5.28
CA GLN A 408 -9.50 8.58 5.20
C GLN A 408 -8.80 7.23 5.34
N ALA A 409 -9.22 6.35 6.26
CA ALA A 409 -8.69 5.00 6.42
C ALA A 409 -8.82 4.21 5.12
N ILE A 410 -10.02 4.20 4.51
CA ILE A 410 -10.26 3.55 3.22
C ILE A 410 -9.33 4.11 2.13
N ARG A 411 -9.17 5.44 2.05
CA ARG A 411 -8.34 6.11 1.03
C ARG A 411 -6.84 5.85 1.23
N ALA A 412 -6.36 5.87 2.48
CA ALA A 412 -4.97 5.62 2.81
C ALA A 412 -4.60 4.16 2.59
N THR A 413 -5.44 3.22 3.04
CA THR A 413 -5.27 1.79 2.78
C THR A 413 -5.32 1.47 1.29
N ALA A 414 -6.19 2.13 0.52
CA ALA A 414 -6.18 2.00 -0.94
C ALA A 414 -4.86 2.51 -1.56
N GLY A 415 -4.29 3.57 -0.99
CA GLY A 415 -2.96 4.08 -1.33
C GLY A 415 -1.85 3.09 -1.01
N LEU A 416 -1.93 2.37 0.11
CA LEU A 416 -1.00 1.30 0.47
C LEU A 416 -1.07 0.12 -0.51
N LEU A 417 -2.28 -0.30 -0.89
CA LEU A 417 -2.47 -1.34 -1.90
C LEU A 417 -1.91 -0.90 -3.26
N TYR A 418 -2.10 0.36 -3.63
CA TYR A 418 -1.51 0.95 -4.84
C TYR A 418 0.03 0.99 -4.79
N TRP A 419 0.61 1.41 -3.66
CA TRP A 419 2.06 1.35 -3.44
C TRP A 419 2.57 -0.07 -3.63
N PHE A 420 1.97 -1.05 -2.95
CA PHE A 420 2.38 -2.44 -3.04
C PHE A 420 2.32 -2.93 -4.49
N ALA A 421 1.23 -2.61 -5.21
CA ALA A 421 1.06 -3.02 -6.59
C ALA A 421 2.08 -2.39 -7.54
N CYS A 422 2.51 -1.15 -7.28
CA CYS A 422 3.60 -0.50 -8.01
C CYS A 422 4.96 -1.14 -7.69
N GLU A 423 5.30 -1.30 -6.41
CA GLU A 423 6.59 -1.86 -5.96
C GLU A 423 6.79 -3.33 -6.38
N THR A 424 5.70 -4.05 -6.59
CA THR A 424 5.72 -5.45 -7.03
C THR A 424 5.57 -5.64 -8.54
N GLY A 425 5.36 -4.55 -9.28
CA GLY A 425 5.12 -4.60 -10.73
C GLY A 425 3.79 -5.25 -11.12
N LEU A 426 2.84 -5.39 -10.18
CA LEU A 426 1.45 -5.76 -10.48
C LEU A 426 0.76 -4.69 -11.33
N LEU A 427 1.20 -3.44 -11.16
CA LEU A 427 0.84 -2.31 -11.99
C LEU A 427 2.04 -1.88 -12.85
N ARG A 428 1.82 -1.66 -14.14
CA ARG A 428 2.89 -1.28 -15.08
C ARG A 428 2.95 0.21 -15.25
N LYS A 429 4.16 0.76 -15.14
CA LYS A 429 4.43 2.15 -15.47
C LYS A 429 4.78 2.28 -16.94
N VAL A 430 3.94 3.00 -17.68
CA VAL A 430 4.18 3.40 -19.05
C VAL A 430 4.54 4.87 -19.05
N GLU A 431 5.72 5.22 -19.55
CA GLU A 431 6.13 6.60 -19.75
C GLU A 431 5.99 6.98 -21.21
N ILE A 432 5.44 8.15 -21.47
CA ILE A 432 5.19 8.67 -22.80
C ILE A 432 5.94 9.99 -22.94
N ASN A 433 6.77 10.07 -23.97
CA ASN A 433 7.75 11.12 -24.17
C ASN A 433 7.70 11.65 -25.61
N ASN A 434 8.20 12.88 -25.79
CA ASN A 434 8.70 13.35 -27.07
C ASN A 434 10.18 13.00 -27.21
N ASN A 435 10.71 13.02 -28.44
CA ASN A 435 12.16 12.93 -28.70
C ASN A 435 12.92 14.25 -28.41
N PHE A 436 12.28 15.18 -27.70
CA PHE A 436 12.83 16.42 -27.18
C PHE A 436 12.25 16.66 -25.77
N ALA A 437 12.89 17.53 -25.00
CA ALA A 437 12.45 17.83 -23.64
C ALA A 437 11.12 18.60 -23.63
N GLY A 438 10.11 18.08 -22.94
CA GLY A 438 8.82 18.74 -22.77
C GLY A 438 7.88 18.61 -23.98
N GLY A 439 6.91 19.51 -24.03
CA GLY A 439 5.87 19.52 -25.06
C GLY A 439 4.70 18.58 -24.74
N LEU A 440 3.73 18.53 -25.65
CA LEU A 440 2.46 17.83 -25.51
C LEU A 440 2.45 16.51 -26.25
N VAL A 441 1.72 15.55 -25.73
CA VAL A 441 1.22 14.36 -26.43
C VAL A 441 -0.26 14.20 -26.09
N LYS A 442 -1.00 13.43 -26.86
CA LYS A 442 -2.35 13.02 -26.49
C LYS A 442 -2.32 11.62 -25.91
N VAL A 443 -2.97 11.45 -24.77
CA VAL A 443 -3.20 10.14 -24.14
C VAL A 443 -4.68 10.00 -23.88
N ASN A 444 -5.30 8.97 -24.45
CA ASN A 444 -6.76 8.76 -24.40
C ASN A 444 -7.55 10.03 -24.77
N ASN A 445 -7.12 10.69 -25.85
CA ASN A 445 -7.69 11.93 -26.39
C ASN A 445 -7.53 13.19 -25.51
N GLN A 446 -6.77 13.13 -24.42
CA GLN A 446 -6.44 14.29 -23.57
C GLN A 446 -5.02 14.77 -23.84
N ASN A 447 -4.82 16.08 -24.01
CA ASN A 447 -3.47 16.66 -24.12
C ASN A 447 -2.78 16.60 -22.75
N VAL A 448 -1.58 16.02 -22.71
CA VAL A 448 -0.77 15.91 -21.50
C VAL A 448 0.66 16.38 -21.80
N THR A 449 1.31 16.98 -20.79
CA THR A 449 2.70 17.43 -20.89
C THR A 449 3.64 16.24 -20.68
N THR A 450 4.67 16.14 -21.52
CA THR A 450 5.72 15.11 -21.40
C THR A 450 6.90 15.57 -20.53
N PRO A 451 7.60 14.67 -19.82
CA PRO A 451 7.32 13.24 -19.67
C PRO A 451 5.98 12.99 -18.98
N PHE A 452 5.14 12.12 -19.55
CA PHE A 452 3.86 11.74 -18.98
C PHE A 452 3.91 10.30 -18.53
N GLN A 453 3.60 10.04 -17.27
CA GLN A 453 3.61 8.68 -16.71
C GLN A 453 2.18 8.24 -16.44
N ILE A 454 1.83 7.04 -16.90
CA ILE A 454 0.55 6.42 -16.64
C ILE A 454 0.76 5.00 -16.14
N ILE A 455 -0.05 4.62 -15.16
CA ILE A 455 -0.03 3.28 -14.57
C ILE A 455 -1.20 2.46 -15.12
N LYS A 456 -0.92 1.29 -15.66
CA LYS A 456 -1.87 0.43 -16.39
C LYS A 456 -1.67 -1.05 -16.13
N GLU A 457 -2.70 -1.85 -16.36
CA GLU A 457 -2.59 -3.31 -16.32
C GLU A 457 -1.76 -3.85 -17.48
N ASP A 458 -1.33 -5.10 -17.31
CA ASP A 458 -0.84 -5.90 -18.41
C ASP A 458 -1.94 -6.09 -19.48
N GLY A 459 -1.60 -5.83 -20.73
CA GLY A 459 -2.51 -5.92 -21.87
C GLY A 459 -3.46 -4.73 -22.05
N GLN A 460 -3.54 -3.78 -21.10
CA GLN A 460 -4.49 -2.68 -21.21
C GLN A 460 -4.12 -1.74 -22.37
N ALA A 461 -5.11 -1.48 -23.22
CA ALA A 461 -4.98 -0.60 -24.37
C ALA A 461 -4.84 0.87 -23.94
N ILE A 462 -3.81 1.57 -24.45
CA ILE A 462 -3.62 3.00 -24.28
C ILE A 462 -3.57 3.64 -25.65
N ASN A 463 -4.50 4.55 -25.93
CA ASN A 463 -4.43 5.33 -27.16
C ASN A 463 -3.47 6.50 -26.95
N ILE A 464 -2.40 6.55 -27.73
CA ILE A 464 -1.42 7.63 -27.72
C ILE A 464 -1.40 8.31 -29.09
N GLU A 465 -1.25 9.63 -29.13
CA GLU A 465 -1.12 10.39 -30.37
C GLU A 465 -0.07 11.49 -30.23
N ALA A 466 0.84 11.53 -31.20
CA ALA A 466 1.89 12.53 -31.23
C ALA A 466 1.32 13.85 -31.73
N VAL A 467 1.68 14.95 -31.05
CA VAL A 467 1.17 16.28 -31.38
C VAL A 467 2.26 17.10 -32.06
N PRO A 468 2.10 17.48 -33.35
CA PRO A 468 2.96 18.47 -33.99
C PRO A 468 2.96 19.77 -33.20
N GLN A 469 4.14 20.31 -32.91
CA GLN A 469 4.31 21.44 -31.99
C GLN A 469 5.66 22.13 -32.16
N THR A 470 5.86 23.26 -31.50
CA THR A 470 7.18 23.91 -31.41
C THR A 470 7.90 23.41 -30.17
N ASP A 471 9.14 22.95 -30.31
CA ASP A 471 9.95 22.55 -29.16
C ASP A 471 10.51 23.75 -28.38
N ASN A 472 11.09 23.49 -27.20
CA ASN A 472 11.68 24.55 -26.36
C ASN A 472 12.86 25.28 -27.03
N GLY A 473 13.42 24.74 -28.12
CA GLY A 473 14.45 25.39 -28.93
C GLY A 473 13.88 26.29 -30.03
N GLY A 474 12.56 26.42 -30.14
CA GLY A 474 11.89 27.21 -31.17
C GLY A 474 11.74 26.49 -32.51
N TYR A 475 12.08 25.20 -32.61
CA TYR A 475 11.93 24.44 -33.85
C TYR A 475 10.53 23.88 -33.98
N SER A 476 9.90 24.07 -35.14
CA SER A 476 8.65 23.38 -35.47
C SER A 476 8.92 21.88 -35.68
N ARG A 477 8.22 21.04 -34.93
CA ARG A 477 8.29 19.58 -34.95
C ARG A 477 7.01 19.01 -35.56
N VAL A 478 7.15 18.11 -36.54
CA VAL A 478 6.01 17.50 -37.24
C VAL A 478 6.09 15.98 -37.28
N TRP A 479 4.92 15.38 -37.44
CA TRP A 479 4.79 13.97 -37.78
C TRP A 479 4.98 13.77 -39.29
N ASN A 480 6.17 13.33 -39.70
CA ASN A 480 6.49 13.17 -41.12
C ASN A 480 6.03 11.80 -41.66
N ASN A 481 4.98 11.79 -42.48
CA ASN A 481 4.44 10.59 -43.14
C ASN A 481 4.88 10.42 -44.60
N PHE A 482 5.58 11.40 -45.18
CA PHE A 482 5.70 11.51 -46.64
C PHE A 482 7.01 10.94 -47.22
N THR A 483 8.05 10.73 -46.41
CA THR A 483 9.38 10.34 -46.94
C THR A 483 9.99 9.11 -46.27
N PRO A 484 10.47 8.09 -47.02
CA PRO A 484 10.97 6.83 -46.45
C PRO A 484 12.15 6.98 -45.48
N LEU A 485 13.05 7.94 -45.76
CA LEU A 485 14.31 8.10 -45.03
C LEU A 485 14.14 8.64 -43.60
N ASN A 486 13.12 9.47 -43.35
CA ASN A 486 12.93 10.14 -42.06
C ASN A 486 11.47 10.17 -41.63
N ARG A 487 10.76 9.05 -41.79
CA ARG A 487 9.39 8.94 -41.25
C ARG A 487 9.42 9.17 -39.74
N SER A 488 8.42 9.89 -39.26
CA SER A 488 8.10 9.88 -37.84
C SER A 488 7.57 8.51 -37.46
N LYS A 489 7.89 8.09 -36.26
CA LYS A 489 7.44 6.83 -35.69
C LYS A 489 7.43 6.93 -34.17
N TRP A 490 6.61 6.11 -33.56
CA TRP A 490 6.75 5.79 -32.15
C TRP A 490 7.89 4.81 -31.97
N VAL A 491 8.76 5.10 -31.01
CA VAL A 491 9.89 4.24 -30.65
C VAL A 491 9.70 3.76 -29.23
N LYS A 492 9.91 2.47 -29.00
CA LYS A 492 9.88 1.87 -27.69
C LYS A 492 11.29 1.79 -27.13
N GLN A 493 11.50 2.36 -25.95
CA GLN A 493 12.77 2.31 -25.24
C GLN A 493 12.62 1.47 -23.97
N PHE A 494 13.52 0.49 -23.83
CA PHE A 494 13.69 -0.32 -22.63
C PHE A 494 15.15 -0.22 -22.16
N GLY A 495 15.38 0.44 -21.02
CA GLY A 495 16.72 0.84 -20.59
C GLY A 495 17.41 1.71 -21.65
N ASN A 496 18.57 1.27 -22.14
CA ASN A 496 19.32 1.96 -23.21
C ASN A 496 19.01 1.42 -24.62
N THR A 497 18.08 0.48 -24.75
CA THR A 497 17.75 -0.16 -26.03
C THR A 497 16.53 0.48 -26.65
N TYR A 498 16.63 0.84 -27.93
CA TYR A 498 15.53 1.37 -28.73
C TYR A 498 15.05 0.29 -29.71
N SER A 499 13.73 0.14 -29.83
CA SER A 499 13.10 -0.81 -30.73
C SER A 499 11.92 -0.16 -31.45
N ASP A 500 11.82 -0.45 -32.73
CA ASP A 500 10.61 -0.17 -33.51
C ASP A 500 9.57 -1.25 -33.22
N PHE A 501 8.30 -0.92 -33.39
CA PHE A 501 7.21 -1.89 -33.24
C PHE A 501 6.15 -1.70 -34.33
N VAL A 502 5.41 -2.77 -34.60
CA VAL A 502 4.39 -2.82 -35.67
C VAL A 502 3.33 -1.74 -35.43
N GLY A 503 3.06 -0.93 -36.45
CA GLY A 503 2.07 0.15 -36.37
C GLY A 503 2.57 1.45 -35.73
N GLY A 504 3.83 1.50 -35.26
CA GLY A 504 4.45 2.70 -34.72
C GLY A 504 4.58 3.86 -35.72
N ASP A 505 4.41 3.61 -37.02
CA ASP A 505 4.42 4.64 -38.06
C ASP A 505 3.13 5.49 -38.11
N ASN A 506 2.10 5.11 -37.35
CA ASN A 506 0.86 5.88 -37.22
C ASN A 506 1.01 6.97 -36.17
N ILE A 507 0.54 8.19 -36.47
CA ILE A 507 0.56 9.31 -35.53
C ILE A 507 -0.18 8.99 -34.24
N SER A 508 -1.31 8.30 -34.37
CA SER A 508 -2.09 7.73 -33.28
C SER A 508 -1.89 6.22 -33.25
N TYR A 509 -1.61 5.67 -32.07
CA TYR A 509 -1.29 4.26 -31.87
C TYR A 509 -1.92 3.74 -30.58
N ILE A 510 -2.37 2.48 -30.61
CA ILE A 510 -2.89 1.81 -29.42
C ILE A 510 -1.78 0.90 -28.88
N ILE A 511 -1.22 1.26 -27.74
CA ILE A 511 -0.28 0.42 -27.01
C ILE A 511 -1.07 -0.66 -26.26
N ALA A 512 -0.65 -1.92 -26.37
CA ALA A 512 -0.94 -2.94 -25.37
C ALA A 512 0.36 -3.20 -24.60
N ALA A 513 0.41 -2.88 -23.31
CA ALA A 513 1.55 -3.27 -22.48
C ALA A 513 1.63 -4.81 -22.47
N ALA A 514 2.77 -5.43 -22.76
CA ALA A 514 2.88 -6.89 -22.87
C ALA A 514 3.74 -7.50 -21.75
N ASN A 515 3.49 -8.78 -21.45
CA ASN A 515 3.80 -9.44 -20.19
C ASN A 515 5.28 -9.42 -19.72
N ASN A 516 6.22 -9.11 -20.60
CA ASN A 516 7.66 -9.29 -20.35
C ASN A 516 8.49 -7.99 -20.41
N GLU A 517 7.84 -6.84 -20.43
CA GLU A 517 8.47 -5.55 -20.68
C GLU A 517 8.17 -4.63 -19.50
N GLY A 518 9.17 -4.37 -18.65
CA GLY A 518 9.05 -3.58 -17.40
C GLY A 518 8.66 -2.11 -17.61
N ASN A 519 9.33 -1.16 -16.96
CA ASN A 519 9.08 0.27 -17.21
C ASN A 519 9.46 0.61 -18.66
N VAL A 520 8.47 0.79 -19.53
CA VAL A 520 8.67 1.06 -20.96
C VAL A 520 8.41 2.53 -21.26
N ASN A 521 9.33 3.12 -22.02
CA ASN A 521 9.21 4.48 -22.53
C ASN A 521 8.74 4.44 -24.00
N TYR A 522 7.62 5.06 -24.31
CA TYR A 522 7.14 5.28 -25.67
C TYR A 522 7.45 6.71 -26.11
N ILE A 523 8.24 6.85 -27.16
CA ILE A 523 8.78 8.14 -27.61
C ILE A 523 8.17 8.51 -28.96
N ALA A 524 7.49 9.65 -29.02
CA ALA A 524 7.05 10.27 -30.26
C ALA A 524 8.27 10.87 -30.98
N ASN A 525 8.75 10.21 -32.05
CA ASN A 525 9.89 10.68 -32.82
C ASN A 525 9.46 11.73 -33.87
N LEU A 526 9.09 12.91 -33.40
CA LEU A 526 8.74 14.05 -34.25
C LEU A 526 10.00 14.61 -34.93
N ARG A 527 9.87 15.01 -36.19
CA ARG A 527 11.01 15.53 -36.98
C ARG A 527 10.99 17.04 -37.02
N LYS A 528 12.16 17.68 -36.96
CA LYS A 528 12.26 19.13 -37.15
C LYS A 528 11.90 19.48 -38.59
N ILE A 529 11.14 20.56 -38.76
CA ILE A 529 11.05 21.29 -40.02
C ILE A 529 12.14 22.35 -40.02
N CYS A 530 12.95 22.32 -41.07
CA CYS A 530 13.83 23.40 -41.45
C CYS A 530 13.13 24.22 -42.55
N ASN A 531 12.96 25.52 -42.30
CA ASN A 531 12.48 26.43 -43.32
C ASN A 531 13.68 26.85 -44.17
N VAL A 532 13.64 26.56 -45.46
CA VAL A 532 14.55 27.11 -46.45
C VAL A 532 13.83 28.27 -47.12
N SER A 533 14.22 29.50 -46.78
CA SER A 533 13.64 30.72 -47.33
C SER A 533 14.59 31.36 -48.32
N ARG A 534 14.12 31.65 -49.53
CA ARG A 534 14.85 32.46 -50.50
C ARG A 534 14.62 33.95 -50.23
N ASN A 535 15.69 34.73 -50.08
CA ASN A 535 15.62 36.20 -50.08
C ASN A 535 15.85 36.74 -51.49
N ASP A 536 14.78 37.18 -52.15
CA ASP A 536 14.85 37.73 -53.50
C ASP A 536 15.25 39.21 -53.44
N GLN A 537 16.55 39.49 -53.51
CA GLN A 537 17.00 40.84 -53.86
C GLN A 537 16.91 41.01 -55.38
N THR A 538 16.00 41.87 -55.83
CA THR A 538 16.02 42.38 -57.21
C THR A 538 16.94 43.59 -57.27
N GLU A 539 17.69 43.74 -58.36
CA GLU A 539 18.56 44.90 -58.62
C GLU A 539 17.77 46.22 -58.84
N PHE A 540 16.44 46.21 -58.65
CA PHE A 540 15.53 47.34 -58.80
C PHE A 540 14.44 47.30 -57.71
N ASP A 541 14.00 48.48 -57.27
CA ASP A 541 13.08 48.80 -56.15
C ASP A 541 11.70 48.11 -56.19
N GLY A 542 11.68 46.79 -56.02
CA GLY A 542 10.46 46.01 -55.89
C GLY A 542 10.65 44.90 -54.87
N THR A 543 10.23 45.13 -53.64
CA THR A 543 10.13 44.06 -52.63
C THR A 543 9.13 43.01 -53.13
N ILE A 544 9.61 41.83 -53.53
CA ILE A 544 8.73 40.70 -53.83
C ILE A 544 8.23 40.17 -52.49
N SER A 545 6.93 40.30 -52.21
CA SER A 545 6.34 40.02 -50.90
C SER A 545 6.23 38.53 -50.52
N ALA A 546 6.82 37.61 -51.30
CA ALA A 546 6.78 36.19 -50.99
C ALA A 546 8.03 35.48 -51.56
N GLY A 547 9.07 35.35 -50.73
CA GLY A 547 10.17 34.43 -50.99
C GLY A 547 9.65 32.99 -51.10
N VAL A 548 10.32 32.15 -51.88
CA VAL A 548 10.03 30.71 -51.90
C VAL A 548 10.44 30.14 -50.54
N ILE A 549 9.46 29.65 -49.77
CA ILE A 549 9.70 28.91 -48.53
C ILE A 549 9.51 27.43 -48.85
N ALA A 550 10.59 26.64 -48.77
CA ALA A 550 10.53 25.20 -48.83
C ALA A 550 10.74 24.63 -47.42
N ASN A 551 9.82 23.79 -46.97
CA ASN A 551 9.93 23.11 -45.69
C ASN A 551 10.63 21.77 -45.90
N ILE A 552 11.86 21.64 -45.40
CA ILE A 552 12.62 20.39 -45.45
C ILE A 552 12.62 19.77 -44.06
N VAL A 553 12.23 18.51 -43.94
CA VAL A 553 12.33 17.77 -42.69
C VAL A 553 13.79 17.38 -42.44
N GLU A 554 14.28 17.48 -41.20
CA GLU A 554 15.67 17.18 -40.78
C GLU A 554 16.25 15.94 -41.49
N GLN A 555 17.50 16.08 -41.97
CA GLN A 555 18.25 15.05 -42.72
C GLN A 555 17.65 14.61 -44.08
N ASN A 556 16.50 15.14 -44.51
CA ASN A 556 16.09 14.99 -45.90
C ASN A 556 16.91 15.94 -46.78
N SER A 557 17.41 15.44 -47.90
CA SER A 557 17.98 16.24 -48.98
C SER A 557 17.03 16.20 -50.18
N GLY A 558 16.99 17.29 -50.95
CA GLY A 558 16.17 17.38 -52.16
C GLY A 558 16.71 18.48 -53.06
N GLN A 559 16.46 18.36 -54.37
CA GLN A 559 16.69 19.46 -55.28
C GLN A 559 15.48 20.39 -55.26
N ILE A 560 15.65 21.59 -54.76
CA ILE A 560 14.66 22.66 -54.92
C ILE A 560 14.95 23.31 -56.28
N SER A 561 14.11 23.06 -57.29
CA SER A 561 14.18 23.79 -58.55
C SER A 561 13.37 25.08 -58.41
N ALA A 562 14.04 26.25 -58.33
CA ALA A 562 13.34 27.50 -58.67
C ALA A 562 13.44 27.76 -60.17
N PRO A 563 12.40 28.36 -60.77
CA PRO A 563 12.53 28.90 -62.10
C PRO A 563 13.61 30.00 -62.09
N LEU A 564 14.60 29.87 -63.00
CA LEU A 564 15.65 30.87 -63.22
C LEU A 564 15.07 32.23 -63.66
N THR A 565 13.84 32.21 -64.17
CA THR A 565 13.10 33.36 -64.68
C THR A 565 11.66 33.41 -64.17
N LYS A 566 11.16 34.59 -63.80
CA LYS A 566 9.72 34.82 -63.56
C LYS A 566 9.25 36.00 -64.40
N SER A 567 8.16 35.84 -65.15
CA SER A 567 7.53 36.95 -65.86
C SER A 567 6.57 37.70 -64.94
N VAL A 568 6.77 39.01 -64.78
CA VAL A 568 5.83 39.90 -64.08
C VAL A 568 5.51 41.05 -65.03
N ASN A 569 4.21 41.26 -65.33
CA ASN A 569 3.74 42.28 -66.27
C ASN A 569 4.45 42.26 -67.64
N GLY A 570 4.73 41.07 -68.17
CA GLY A 570 5.36 40.88 -69.48
C GLY A 570 6.88 41.11 -69.52
N LYS A 571 7.54 41.29 -68.36
CA LYS A 571 9.01 41.33 -68.26
C LYS A 571 9.54 40.10 -67.54
N ASP A 572 10.59 39.51 -68.08
CA ASP A 572 11.27 38.36 -67.49
C ASP A 572 12.39 38.81 -66.55
N TYR A 573 12.33 38.35 -65.31
CA TYR A 573 13.31 38.64 -64.28
C TYR A 573 14.18 37.41 -64.03
N ARG A 574 15.52 37.56 -64.08
CA ARG A 574 16.48 36.50 -63.74
C ARG A 574 16.94 36.62 -62.29
N PHE A 575 17.02 35.51 -61.57
CA PHE A 575 17.46 35.49 -60.18
C PHE A 575 18.99 35.26 -60.07
N TYR A 576 19.67 35.97 -59.16
CA TYR A 576 21.14 36.03 -59.07
C TYR A 576 21.79 35.07 -58.05
N GLN A 577 21.17 34.78 -56.89
CA GLN A 577 21.72 33.82 -55.91
C GLN A 577 20.67 33.28 -54.91
N TRP A 578 21.00 32.19 -54.21
CA TRP A 578 20.25 31.60 -53.10
C TRP A 578 21.02 31.82 -51.78
N SER A 579 20.32 31.97 -50.66
CA SER A 579 20.89 32.04 -49.29
C SER A 579 20.23 31.04 -48.37
#